data_AF-A0A355R427-F1
#
_entry.id   AF-A0A355R427-F1
#
_cell.length_a   1.000
_cell.length_b   1.000
_cell.length_c   1.000
_cell.angle_alpha   90.00
_cell.angle_beta   90.00
_cell.angle_gamma   90.00
#
_symmetry.space_group_name_H-M   'P 1'
#
loop_
_entity.id
_entity.type
_entity.pdbx_description
1 polymer ?
#
loop_
_entity_poly.entity_id
_entity_poly.type
_entity_poly.pdbx_seq_one_letter_code
_entity_poly.pdbx_strand_id
1 'polypeptide(L)'
;MLLPGAEALGLTHSQCLGLLESADDTLDFLNASLAYLIHAESQQAQPDFELIAEWKALGQEVFEVQHALPGSDVGIYQQVIKTYAQRNRDLRPVVDRYMTK
;
A
#
# COMPACT_ATOMS: atom_id res chain seq x y z
N MET A 1 0.67 6.92 -23.79
CA MET A 1 -0.34 7.85 -23.25
C MET A 1 0.19 8.39 -21.92
N LEU A 2 0.12 9.70 -21.69
CA LEU A 2 0.51 10.30 -20.40
C LEU A 2 -0.67 10.19 -19.41
N LEU A 3 -0.39 10.15 -18.11
CA LEU A 3 -1.43 10.20 -17.08
C LEU A 3 -2.19 11.53 -17.16
N PRO A 4 -3.49 11.58 -16.82
CA PRO A 4 -4.19 12.85 -16.65
C PRO A 4 -3.42 13.78 -15.69
N GLY A 5 -3.33 15.07 -16.04
CA GLY A 5 -2.57 16.07 -15.28
C GLY A 5 -1.06 16.08 -15.52
N ALA A 6 -0.50 15.05 -16.18
CA ALA A 6 0.94 14.97 -16.44
C ALA A 6 1.47 16.13 -17.31
N GLU A 7 0.72 16.54 -18.33
CA GLU A 7 1.10 17.64 -19.23
C GLU A 7 1.20 18.97 -18.47
N ALA A 8 0.25 19.24 -17.58
CA ALA A 8 0.25 20.46 -16.74
C ALA A 8 1.45 20.52 -15.79
N LEU A 9 1.98 19.35 -15.40
CA LEU A 9 3.14 19.20 -14.53
C LEU A 9 4.45 19.02 -15.33
N GLY A 10 4.41 19.06 -16.67
CA GLY A 10 5.57 18.88 -17.52
C GLY A 10 6.22 17.49 -17.40
N LEU A 11 5.45 16.46 -17.00
CA LEU A 11 5.97 15.12 -16.78
C LEU A 11 6.16 14.37 -18.10
N THR A 12 7.31 13.70 -18.19
CA THR A 12 7.61 12.81 -19.30
C THR A 12 6.86 11.48 -19.16
N HIS A 13 6.81 10.70 -20.25
CA HIS A 13 6.23 9.37 -20.20
C HIS A 13 6.94 8.44 -19.20
N SER A 14 8.27 8.51 -19.10
CA SER A 14 9.03 7.71 -18.14
C SER A 14 8.74 8.10 -16.68
N GLN A 15 8.51 9.38 -16.41
CA GLN A 15 8.11 9.83 -15.07
C GLN A 15 6.70 9.36 -14.71
N CYS A 16 5.77 9.38 -15.66
CA CYS A 16 4.45 8.77 -15.47
C CYS A 16 4.53 7.28 -15.20
N LEU A 17 5.38 6.54 -15.93
CA LEU A 17 5.58 5.11 -15.71
C LEU A 17 6.16 4.83 -14.31
N GLY A 18 7.19 5.58 -13.91
CA GLY A 18 7.77 5.43 -12.57
C GLY A 18 6.78 5.75 -11.45
N LEU A 19 5.82 6.67 -11.66
CA LEU A 19 4.73 6.92 -10.72
C LEU A 19 3.74 5.75 -10.63
N LEU A 20 3.38 5.15 -11.77
CA LEU A 20 2.54 3.96 -11.80
C LEU A 20 3.19 2.81 -11.02
N GLU A 21 4.44 2.50 -11.35
CA GLU A 21 5.23 1.44 -10.72
C GLU A 21 5.40 1.70 -9.22
N SER A 22 5.75 2.93 -8.83
CA SER A 22 5.92 3.28 -7.41
C SER A 22 4.64 3.15 -6.60
N ALA A 23 3.48 3.47 -7.20
CA ALA A 23 2.20 3.31 -6.53
C ALA A 23 1.85 1.83 -6.35
N ASP A 24 2.05 1.01 -7.39
CA ASP A 24 1.82 -0.43 -7.35
C ASP A 24 2.73 -1.11 -6.31
N ASP A 25 4.04 -0.86 -6.36
CA ASP A 25 5.02 -1.38 -5.40
C ASP A 25 4.67 -1.00 -3.95
N THR A 26 4.21 0.25 -3.74
CA THR A 26 3.85 0.73 -2.39
C THR A 26 2.63 -0.01 -1.84
N LEU A 27 1.59 -0.21 -2.66
CA LEU A 27 0.36 -0.88 -2.26
C LEU A 27 0.58 -2.39 -2.11
N ASP A 28 1.32 -3.01 -3.02
CA ASP A 28 1.66 -4.44 -2.98
C ASP A 28 2.53 -4.78 -1.76
N PHE A 29 3.51 -3.95 -1.44
CA PHE A 29 4.32 -4.15 -0.23
C PHE A 29 3.46 -4.09 1.04
N LEU A 30 2.48 -3.18 1.09
CA LEU A 30 1.56 -3.08 2.21
C LEU A 30 0.66 -4.32 2.30
N ASN A 31 0.06 -4.73 1.19
CA ASN A 31 -0.76 -5.95 1.11
C ASN A 31 0.01 -7.19 1.56
N ALA A 32 1.25 -7.36 1.09
CA ALA A 32 2.10 -8.47 1.50
C ALA A 32 2.44 -8.44 3.00
N SER A 33 2.74 -7.25 3.53
CA SER A 33 3.00 -7.06 4.97
C SER A 33 1.78 -7.41 5.82
N LEU A 34 0.58 -6.99 5.40
CA LEU A 34 -0.66 -7.29 6.10
C LEU A 34 -1.01 -8.77 6.03
N ALA A 35 -0.87 -9.40 4.86
CA ALA A 35 -1.10 -10.84 4.71
C ALA A 35 -0.17 -11.64 5.62
N TYR A 36 1.11 -11.27 5.70
CA TYR A 36 2.07 -11.87 6.61
C TYR A 36 1.66 -11.69 8.08
N LEU A 37 1.34 -10.46 8.50
CA LEU A 37 0.96 -10.17 9.88
C LEU A 37 -0.31 -10.90 10.32
N ILE A 38 -1.35 -10.88 9.47
CA ILE A 38 -2.60 -11.60 9.71
C ILE A 38 -2.32 -13.09 9.88
N HIS A 39 -1.52 -13.67 8.98
CA HIS A 39 -1.15 -15.07 9.08
C HIS A 39 -0.39 -15.36 10.38
N ALA A 40 0.65 -14.58 10.68
CA ALA A 40 1.51 -14.80 11.84
C ALA A 40 0.76 -14.63 13.18
N GLU A 41 -0.12 -13.65 13.31
CA GLU A 41 -0.98 -13.48 14.49
C GLU A 41 -1.98 -14.62 14.65
N SER A 42 -2.55 -15.10 13.53
CA SER A 42 -3.49 -16.23 13.55
C SER A 42 -2.84 -17.54 14.01
N GLN A 43 -1.51 -17.66 13.96
CA GLN A 43 -0.77 -18.84 14.44
C GLN A 43 -0.36 -18.75 15.92
N GLN A 44 -0.61 -17.64 16.62
CA GLN A 44 -0.26 -17.54 18.04
C GLN A 44 -1.13 -18.45 18.91
N ALA A 45 -0.62 -18.82 20.09
CA ALA A 45 -1.37 -19.63 21.06
C ALA A 45 -2.66 -18.94 21.54
N GLN A 46 -2.68 -17.60 21.54
CA GLN A 46 -3.85 -16.77 21.82
C GLN A 46 -3.86 -15.61 20.79
N PRO A 47 -4.51 -15.80 19.62
CA PRO A 47 -4.58 -14.75 18.60
C PRO A 47 -5.39 -13.54 19.06
N ASP A 48 -4.90 -12.35 18.75
CA ASP A 48 -5.63 -11.09 18.87
C ASP A 48 -6.55 -10.90 17.65
N PHE A 49 -7.82 -11.25 17.82
CA PHE A 49 -8.82 -11.15 16.75
C PHE A 49 -9.21 -9.71 16.40
N GLU A 50 -9.10 -8.76 17.34
CA GLU A 50 -9.37 -7.35 17.05
C GLU A 50 -8.27 -6.81 16.15
N LEU A 51 -7.00 -7.10 16.46
CA LEU A 51 -5.86 -6.72 15.64
C LEU A 51 -5.89 -7.34 14.23
N ILE A 52 -6.28 -8.62 14.12
CA ILE A 52 -6.49 -9.27 12.82
C ILE A 52 -7.60 -8.58 12.03
N ALA A 53 -8.70 -8.18 12.68
CA ALA A 53 -9.80 -7.50 12.02
C ALA A 53 -9.39 -6.11 11.51
N GLU A 54 -8.60 -5.35 12.29
CA GLU A 54 -8.03 -4.07 11.89
C GLU A 54 -7.14 -4.21 10.64
N TRP A 55 -6.23 -5.18 10.62
CA TRP A 55 -5.36 -5.41 9.46
C TRP A 55 -6.13 -5.88 8.22
N LYS A 56 -7.20 -6.66 8.39
CA LYS A 56 -8.10 -7.04 7.30
C LYS A 56 -8.85 -5.84 6.73
N ALA A 57 -9.36 -4.95 7.60
CA ALA A 57 -10.03 -3.74 7.16
C ALA A 57 -9.08 -2.81 6.39
N LEU A 58 -7.83 -2.69 6.87
CA LEU A 58 -6.79 -1.98 6.15
C LEU A 58 -6.45 -2.63 4.79
N GLY A 59 -6.34 -3.96 4.74
CA GLY A 59 -6.12 -4.67 3.47
C GLY A 59 -7.26 -4.47 2.47
N GLN A 60 -8.50 -4.44 2.95
CA GLN A 60 -9.67 -4.12 2.12
C GLN A 60 -9.62 -2.69 1.57
N GLU A 61 -9.24 -1.71 2.40
CA GLU A 61 -9.06 -0.32 1.96
C GLU A 61 -7.99 -0.22 0.85
N VAL A 62 -6.84 -0.89 1.03
CA VAL A 62 -5.75 -0.90 0.05
C VAL A 62 -6.21 -1.53 -1.27
N PHE A 63 -6.94 -2.63 -1.20
CA PHE A 63 -7.52 -3.28 -2.39
C PHE A 63 -8.47 -2.34 -3.15
N GLU A 64 -9.35 -1.63 -2.45
CA GLU A 64 -10.27 -0.66 -3.06
C GLU A 64 -9.52 0.50 -3.74
N VAL A 65 -8.47 1.01 -3.10
CA VAL A 65 -7.61 2.05 -3.69
C VAL A 65 -6.89 1.52 -4.93
N GLN A 66 -6.27 0.34 -4.88
CA GLN A 66 -5.59 -0.24 -6.03
C GLN A 66 -6.55 -0.47 -7.21
N HIS A 67 -7.80 -0.84 -6.92
CA HIS A 67 -8.84 -1.01 -7.94
C HIS A 67 -9.31 0.32 -8.55
N ALA A 68 -9.37 1.40 -7.77
CA ALA A 68 -9.80 2.72 -8.23
C ALA A 68 -8.70 3.54 -8.91
N LEU A 69 -7.43 3.18 -8.69
CA LEU A 69 -6.27 3.96 -9.13
C LEU A 69 -6.09 4.06 -10.66
N PRO A 70 -6.31 3.00 -11.47
CA PRO A 70 -6.08 3.05 -12.92
C PRO A 70 -6.82 4.19 -13.62
N GLY A 71 -6.08 4.99 -14.39
CA GLY A 71 -6.64 6.13 -15.13
C GLY A 71 -6.85 7.39 -14.29
N SER A 72 -6.45 7.37 -13.02
CA SER A 72 -6.49 8.56 -12.16
C SER A 72 -5.48 9.63 -12.56
N ASP A 73 -5.70 10.85 -12.07
CA ASP A 73 -4.78 11.98 -12.22
C ASP A 73 -3.45 11.75 -11.50
N VAL A 74 -2.37 12.34 -12.02
CA VAL A 74 -1.02 12.30 -11.40
C VAL A 74 -1.04 12.67 -9.92
N GLY A 75 -1.83 13.67 -9.52
CA GLY A 75 -1.94 14.09 -8.13
C GLY A 75 -2.49 12.99 -7.21
N ILE A 76 -3.39 12.14 -7.74
CA ILE A 76 -3.93 10.99 -7.00
C ILE A 76 -2.85 9.93 -6.81
N TYR A 77 -2.09 9.59 -7.86
CA TYR A 77 -0.95 8.67 -7.75
C TYR A 77 0.06 9.15 -6.70
N GLN A 78 0.43 10.44 -6.73
CA GLN A 78 1.35 11.03 -5.76
C GLN A 78 0.82 10.96 -4.33
N GLN A 79 -0.48 11.24 -4.14
CA GLN A 79 -1.12 11.20 -2.83
C GLN A 79 -1.20 9.77 -2.29
N VAL A 80 -1.52 8.79 -3.14
CA VAL A 80 -1.54 7.37 -2.79
C VAL A 80 -0.16 6.91 -2.35
N ILE A 81 0.88 7.15 -3.15
CA ILE A 81 2.27 6.81 -2.78
C ILE A 81 2.62 7.41 -1.42
N LYS A 82 2.38 8.71 -1.22
CA LYS A 82 2.71 9.40 0.05
C LYS A 82 1.98 8.78 1.24
N THR A 83 0.69 8.51 1.09
CA THR A 83 -0.17 8.00 2.17
C THR A 83 0.25 6.58 2.57
N TYR A 84 0.36 5.68 1.60
CA TYR A 84 0.64 4.27 1.89
C TYR A 84 2.12 3.99 2.15
N ALA A 85 3.05 4.81 1.65
CA ALA A 85 4.46 4.75 2.07
C ALA A 85 4.65 5.16 3.53
N GLN A 86 3.81 6.07 4.06
CA GLN A 86 3.80 6.35 5.50
C GLN A 86 3.26 5.14 6.28
N ARG A 87 2.12 4.57 5.86
CA ARG A 87 1.55 3.37 6.50
C ARG A 87 2.53 2.19 6.51
N ASN A 88 3.27 1.99 5.42
CA ASN A 88 4.34 0.99 5.36
C ASN A 88 5.45 1.23 6.38
N ARG A 89 5.87 2.50 6.57
CA ARG A 89 6.87 2.85 7.58
C ARG A 89 6.35 2.63 9.00
N ASP A 90 5.08 2.92 9.24
CA ASP A 90 4.45 2.73 10.55
C ASP A 90 4.25 1.25 10.88
N LEU A 91 3.98 0.41 9.87
CA LEU A 91 3.79 -1.03 10.02
C LEU A 91 5.11 -1.80 10.15
N ARG A 92 6.22 -1.23 9.66
CA ARG A 92 7.52 -1.91 9.63
C ARG A 92 7.99 -2.43 11.00
N PRO A 93 7.96 -1.66 12.11
CA PRO A 93 8.36 -2.15 13.42
C PRO A 93 7.48 -3.30 13.92
N VAL A 94 6.21 -3.36 13.48
CA VAL A 94 5.30 -4.46 13.80
C VAL A 94 5.75 -5.71 13.07
N VAL A 95 5.98 -5.64 11.75
CA VAL A 95 6.50 -6.76 10.95
C VAL A 95 7.79 -7.32 11.53
N ASP A 96 8.75 -6.46 11.86
CA ASP A 96 10.04 -6.87 12.42
C ASP A 96 9.88 -7.61 13.76
N ARG A 97 8.87 -7.25 14.58
CA ARG A 97 8.54 -7.96 15.82
C ARG A 97 8.01 -9.37 15.59
N TYR A 98 7.24 -9.61 14.52
CA TYR A 98 6.74 -10.95 14.20
C TYR A 98 7.82 -11.83 13.55
N MET A 99 8.78 -11.24 12.84
CA MET A 99 9.90 -11.99 12.24
C MET A 99 10.95 -12.45 13.26
N THR A 100 10.97 -11.84 14.44
CA THR A 100 11.93 -12.15 15.51
C THR A 100 11.36 -13.06 16.60
N LYS A 101 10.07 -13.41 16.51
CA LYS A 101 9.39 -14.38 17.38
C LYS A 101 9.55 -15.79 16.84
#